data_AF-A0AA35Q2D2-F1
#
_entry.id   AF-A0AA35Q2D2-F1
#
_cell.length_a   1.000
_cell.length_b   1.000
_cell.length_c   1.000
_cell.angle_alpha   90.00
_cell.angle_beta   90.00
_cell.angle_gamma   90.00
#
_symmetry.space_group_name_H-M   'P 1'
#
loop_
_entity.id
_entity.type
_entity.pdbx_description
1 polymer ?
#
loop_
_entity_poly.entity_id
_entity_poly.type
_entity_poly.pdbx_seq_one_letter_code
_entity_poly.pdbx_strand_id
1 'polypeptide(L)'
;MPGSAPTRQYCSQGCLLGLKKGRDLDNGCPNVLSHRMASEASTRHLINAEEFTRLVSEQLCKDPYRNCYALDGRGKKGAIGVLFRLELEPYGYTFVGKGTWSNRLERLRHECCVYERLESLQGWVVPVQLGLVHLGRGYVLPGGTRAVHMMLMSWGGEEAAKADMDAADLREQWHRSSAAV
;
A
#
# COMPACT_ATOMS: atom_id res chain seq x y z
N MET A 1 -20.54 -12.79 2.10
CA MET A 1 -20.58 -12.48 0.66
C MET A 1 -19.17 -12.21 0.21
N PRO A 2 -18.67 -12.81 -0.88
CA PRO A 2 -17.36 -12.44 -1.40
C PRO A 2 -17.49 -11.01 -1.94
N GLY A 3 -16.77 -10.06 -1.34
CA GLY A 3 -16.67 -8.72 -1.92
C GLY A 3 -15.99 -8.79 -3.29
N SER A 4 -16.22 -7.77 -4.12
CA SER A 4 -15.57 -7.67 -5.43
C SER A 4 -14.06 -7.63 -5.27
N ALA A 5 -13.33 -8.51 -5.95
CA ALA A 5 -11.88 -8.44 -5.97
C ALA A 5 -11.42 -7.20 -6.78
N PRO A 6 -10.31 -6.54 -6.41
CA PRO A 6 -9.70 -5.50 -7.24
C PRO A 6 -9.41 -6.00 -8.65
N THR A 7 -9.75 -5.22 -9.67
CA THR A 7 -9.61 -5.62 -11.08
C THR A 7 -8.56 -4.81 -11.83
N ARG A 8 -8.36 -3.56 -11.45
CA ARG A 8 -7.44 -2.62 -12.12
C ARG A 8 -5.98 -2.92 -11.86
N GLN A 9 -5.08 -2.57 -12.77
CA GLN A 9 -3.64 -2.65 -12.53
C GLN A 9 -3.22 -1.76 -11.36
N TYR A 10 -2.10 -2.08 -10.69
CA TYR A 10 -1.58 -1.21 -9.63
C TYR A 10 -1.23 0.18 -10.17
N CYS A 11 -1.52 1.22 -9.39
CA CYS A 11 -1.03 2.56 -9.68
C CYS A 11 0.50 2.60 -9.65
N SER A 12 1.09 3.46 -10.47
CA SER A 12 2.54 3.68 -10.42
C SER A 12 2.95 4.25 -9.06
N GLN A 13 4.19 3.96 -8.66
CA GLN A 13 4.76 4.55 -7.45
C GLN A 13 4.82 6.07 -7.52
N GLY A 14 5.14 6.63 -8.70
CA GLY A 14 5.17 8.07 -8.95
C GLY A 14 3.81 8.72 -8.69
N CYS A 15 2.72 8.09 -9.13
CA CYS A 15 1.36 8.60 -8.91
C CYS A 15 0.98 8.63 -7.42
N LEU A 16 1.26 7.55 -6.69
CA LEU A 16 0.96 7.48 -5.26
C LEU A 16 1.87 8.39 -4.41
N LEU A 17 3.12 8.59 -4.84
CA LEU A 17 4.00 9.59 -4.25
C LEU A 17 3.49 11.01 -4.53
N GLY A 18 2.96 11.25 -5.72
CA GLY A 18 2.32 12.50 -6.11
C GLY A 18 1.13 12.81 -5.22
N LEU A 19 0.24 11.83 -5.00
CA LEU A 19 -0.87 11.92 -4.05
C LEU A 19 -0.38 12.28 -2.64
N LYS A 20 0.62 11.56 -2.13
CA LYS A 20 1.20 11.79 -0.79
C LYS A 20 1.75 13.21 -0.62
N LYS A 21 2.47 13.71 -1.64
CA LYS A 21 3.18 15.00 -1.59
C LYS A 21 2.38 16.17 -2.18
N GLY A 22 1.13 15.96 -2.59
CA GLY A 22 0.32 16.98 -3.26
C GLY A 22 0.90 17.45 -4.60
N ARG A 23 1.59 16.56 -5.32
CA ARG A 23 2.18 16.84 -6.66
C ARG A 23 1.20 16.43 -7.77
N ASP A 24 1.65 16.59 -9.00
CA ASP A 24 0.87 16.23 -10.19
C ASP A 24 0.77 14.70 -10.35
N LEU A 25 -0.23 14.29 -11.14
CA LEU A 25 -0.42 12.93 -11.59
C LEU A 25 0.79 12.46 -12.41
N ASP A 26 1.16 11.21 -12.23
CA ASP A 26 2.08 10.52 -13.13
C ASP A 26 1.32 10.05 -14.37
N ASN A 27 1.66 10.63 -15.53
CA ASN A 27 1.05 10.29 -16.82
C ASN A 27 1.30 8.84 -17.26
N GLY A 28 2.32 8.17 -16.68
CA GLY A 28 2.57 6.75 -16.90
C GLY A 28 1.70 5.82 -16.05
N CYS A 29 0.88 6.34 -15.14
CA CYS A 29 0.01 5.52 -14.31
C CYS A 29 -1.11 4.88 -15.15
N PRO A 30 -1.31 3.54 -15.08
CA PRO A 30 -2.36 2.86 -15.85
C PRO A 30 -3.77 3.32 -15.47
N ASN A 31 -3.95 3.96 -14.31
CA ASN A 31 -5.22 4.45 -13.80
C ASN A 31 -5.35 5.98 -13.87
N VAL A 32 -4.43 6.69 -14.55
CA VAL A 32 -4.39 8.17 -14.56
C VAL A 32 -5.73 8.80 -14.96
N LEU A 33 -6.45 8.20 -15.92
CA LEU A 33 -7.76 8.65 -16.37
C LEU A 33 -8.81 8.62 -15.24
N SER A 34 -8.76 7.59 -14.39
CA SER A 34 -9.67 7.48 -13.25
C SER A 34 -9.34 8.50 -12.15
N HIS A 35 -8.08 8.89 -12.01
CA HIS A 35 -7.65 9.86 -11.00
C HIS A 35 -8.06 11.30 -11.32
N ARG A 36 -8.26 11.64 -12.60
CA ARG A 36 -8.73 12.97 -13.06
C ARG A 36 -10.23 13.03 -13.37
N MET A 37 -10.93 11.89 -13.27
CA MET A 37 -12.29 11.70 -13.84
C MET A 37 -12.36 12.21 -15.30
N ALA A 38 -13.54 12.44 -15.87
CA ALA A 38 -13.69 12.86 -17.27
C ALA A 38 -13.06 14.24 -17.62
N SER A 39 -12.31 14.88 -16.70
CA SER A 39 -11.58 16.12 -16.96
C SER A 39 -10.17 15.80 -17.46
N GLU A 40 -10.03 15.67 -18.78
CA GLU A 40 -8.76 15.42 -19.47
C GLU A 40 -7.72 16.52 -19.22
N ALA A 41 -8.14 17.72 -18.82
CA ALA A 41 -7.28 18.89 -18.61
C ALA A 41 -6.65 18.96 -17.20
N SER A 42 -7.11 18.17 -16.23
CA SER A 42 -6.56 18.22 -14.87
C SER A 42 -5.28 17.39 -14.76
N THR A 43 -4.20 18.02 -14.31
CA THR A 43 -2.94 17.34 -13.93
C THR A 43 -2.90 16.96 -12.45
N ARG A 44 -3.94 17.30 -11.68
CA ARG A 44 -3.98 17.11 -10.22
C ARG A 44 -4.87 15.94 -9.82
N HIS A 45 -4.51 15.31 -8.71
CA HIS A 45 -5.35 14.34 -8.02
C HIS A 45 -6.65 15.00 -7.54
N LEU A 46 -7.79 14.30 -7.73
CA LEU A 46 -9.09 14.79 -7.25
C LEU A 46 -9.24 14.78 -5.71
N ILE A 47 -8.44 13.97 -5.03
CA ILE A 47 -8.40 13.87 -3.58
C ILE A 47 -6.96 14.04 -3.11
N ASN A 48 -6.79 14.56 -1.89
CA ASN A 48 -5.49 14.63 -1.24
C ASN A 48 -5.22 13.35 -0.44
N ALA A 49 -4.03 13.24 0.16
CA ALA A 49 -3.60 12.06 0.91
C ALA A 49 -4.44 11.77 2.17
N GLU A 50 -4.91 12.82 2.86
CA GLU A 50 -5.76 12.71 4.04
C GLU A 50 -7.13 12.13 3.66
N GLU A 51 -7.75 12.70 2.63
CA GLU A 51 -9.02 12.28 2.08
C GLU A 51 -8.93 10.84 1.54
N PHE A 52 -7.85 10.50 0.84
CA PHE A 52 -7.58 9.12 0.43
C PHE A 52 -7.59 8.15 1.61
N THR A 53 -6.86 8.45 2.69
CA THR A 53 -6.77 7.58 3.85
C THR A 53 -8.12 7.44 4.56
N ARG A 54 -8.86 8.54 4.69
CA ARG A 54 -10.23 8.57 5.25
C ARG A 54 -11.17 7.67 4.46
N LEU A 55 -11.22 7.85 3.13
CA LEU A 55 -12.10 7.08 2.24
C LEU A 55 -11.77 5.59 2.22
N VAL A 56 -10.49 5.22 2.24
CA VAL A 56 -10.07 3.81 2.35
C VAL A 56 -10.53 3.22 3.68
N SER A 57 -10.35 3.96 4.78
CA SER A 57 -10.82 3.51 6.10
C SER A 57 -12.33 3.32 6.13
N GLU A 58 -13.11 4.23 5.54
CA GLU A 58 -14.57 4.13 5.44
C GLU A 58 -15.01 2.93 4.61
N GLN A 59 -14.39 2.72 3.44
CA GLN A 59 -14.66 1.56 2.58
C GLN A 59 -14.46 0.25 3.36
N LEU A 60 -13.32 0.11 4.03
CA LEU A 60 -12.98 -1.10 4.77
C LEU A 60 -13.80 -1.31 6.05
N CYS A 61 -14.21 -0.23 6.72
CA CYS A 61 -15.12 -0.30 7.87
C CYS A 61 -16.53 -0.74 7.45
N LYS A 62 -16.98 -0.29 6.26
CA LYS A 62 -18.29 -0.66 5.70
C LYS A 62 -18.31 -2.11 5.24
N ASP A 63 -17.33 -2.50 4.43
CA ASP A 63 -17.14 -3.88 3.97
C ASP A 63 -15.65 -4.16 3.74
N PRO A 64 -14.99 -4.93 4.63
CA PRO A 64 -13.56 -5.20 4.50
C PRO A 64 -13.21 -6.06 3.28
N TYR A 65 -14.17 -6.70 2.61
CA TYR A 65 -13.94 -7.55 1.44
C TYR A 65 -14.20 -6.83 0.12
N ARG A 66 -14.87 -5.67 0.15
CA ARG A 66 -15.17 -4.92 -1.07
C ARG A 66 -13.92 -4.25 -1.61
N ASN A 67 -13.54 -4.59 -2.84
CA ASN A 67 -12.35 -4.10 -3.52
C ASN A 67 -11.09 -4.27 -2.66
N CYS A 68 -11.04 -5.35 -1.89
CA CYS A 68 -9.95 -5.69 -1.01
C CYS A 68 -9.79 -7.21 -1.02
N TYR A 69 -8.60 -7.68 -1.40
CA TYR A 69 -8.33 -9.10 -1.55
C TYR A 69 -6.99 -9.47 -0.91
N ALA A 70 -7.02 -10.44 0.00
CA ALA A 70 -5.82 -10.99 0.62
C ALA A 70 -4.96 -11.74 -0.40
N LEU A 71 -3.65 -11.52 -0.37
CA LEU A 71 -2.67 -12.17 -1.24
C LEU A 71 -2.00 -13.38 -0.56
N ASP A 72 -2.60 -13.91 0.49
CA ASP A 72 -2.13 -15.07 1.26
C ASP A 72 -2.05 -16.34 0.41
N GLY A 73 -3.00 -16.57 -0.49
CA GLY A 73 -2.94 -17.67 -1.47
C GLY A 73 -1.79 -17.57 -2.48
N ARG A 74 -1.10 -16.41 -2.56
CA ARG A 74 0.09 -16.18 -3.40
C ARG A 74 1.39 -16.16 -2.59
N GLY A 75 1.36 -16.69 -1.37
CA GLY A 75 2.52 -16.73 -0.48
C GLY A 75 2.91 -15.35 0.09
N LYS A 76 2.09 -14.30 -0.08
CA LYS A 76 2.36 -12.95 0.45
C LYS A 76 1.90 -12.81 1.90
N LYS A 77 2.24 -13.81 2.70
CA LYS A 77 1.98 -13.89 4.14
C LYS A 77 3.33 -13.90 4.87
N GLY A 78 3.58 -12.84 5.62
CA GLY A 78 4.75 -12.76 6.49
C GLY A 78 4.44 -13.22 7.91
N ALA A 79 5.47 -13.23 8.76
CA ALA A 79 5.32 -13.59 10.18
C ALA A 79 4.39 -12.64 10.97
N ILE A 80 4.20 -11.40 10.48
CA ILE A 80 3.53 -10.31 11.21
C ILE A 80 2.31 -9.75 10.45
N GLY A 81 1.92 -10.37 9.33
CA GLY A 81 0.77 -9.90 8.57
C GLY A 81 0.63 -10.51 7.18
N VAL A 82 -0.39 -10.06 6.48
CA VAL A 82 -0.72 -10.46 5.10
C VAL A 82 -0.76 -9.22 4.23
N LEU A 83 -0.29 -9.33 2.99
CA LEU A 83 -0.49 -8.28 2.00
C LEU A 83 -1.87 -8.40 1.37
N PHE A 84 -2.50 -7.25 1.14
CA PHE A 84 -3.79 -7.11 0.52
C PHE A 84 -3.63 -6.26 -0.73
N ARG A 85 -4.33 -6.61 -1.80
CA ARG A 85 -4.56 -5.70 -2.91
C ARG A 85 -5.83 -4.93 -2.63
N LEU A 86 -5.81 -3.61 -2.82
CA LEU A 86 -6.97 -2.75 -2.62
C LEU A 86 -7.22 -1.91 -3.86
N GLU A 87 -8.49 -1.62 -4.12
CA GLU A 87 -8.94 -0.63 -5.10
C GLU A 87 -9.91 0.33 -4.40
N LEU A 88 -9.63 1.64 -4.49
CA LEU A 88 -10.47 2.71 -3.95
C LEU A 88 -11.40 3.24 -5.05
N GLU A 89 -12.67 2.88 -4.95
CA GLU A 89 -13.73 3.46 -5.79
C GLU A 89 -14.25 4.77 -5.17
N PRO A 90 -14.74 5.74 -5.98
CA PRO A 90 -14.74 5.77 -7.46
C PRO A 90 -13.42 6.27 -8.08
N TYR A 91 -12.40 6.58 -7.27
CA TYR A 91 -11.19 7.30 -7.71
C TYR A 91 -10.15 6.45 -8.45
N GLY A 92 -10.34 5.13 -8.50
CA GLY A 92 -9.55 4.19 -9.28
C GLY A 92 -8.12 3.95 -8.75
N TYR A 93 -7.83 4.32 -7.50
CA TYR A 93 -6.52 4.02 -6.91
C TYR A 93 -6.41 2.55 -6.58
N THR A 94 -5.43 1.87 -7.16
CA THR A 94 -5.12 0.46 -6.86
C THR A 94 -3.74 0.35 -6.25
N PHE A 95 -3.65 -0.23 -5.06
CA PHE A 95 -2.45 -0.20 -4.23
C PHE A 95 -2.41 -1.42 -3.28
N VAL A 96 -1.42 -1.48 -2.39
CA VAL A 96 -1.24 -2.57 -1.44
C VAL A 96 -1.47 -2.11 -0.01
N GLY A 97 -2.04 -3.00 0.80
CA GLY A 97 -2.15 -2.82 2.25
C GLY A 97 -1.45 -3.95 2.97
N LYS A 98 -0.60 -3.63 3.96
CA LYS A 98 -0.06 -4.62 4.90
C LYS A 98 -1.00 -4.71 6.10
N GLY A 99 -1.83 -5.74 6.13
CA GLY A 99 -2.78 -5.99 7.22
C GLY A 99 -2.16 -6.79 8.36
N THR A 100 -2.48 -6.40 9.59
CA THR A 100 -1.99 -7.03 10.83
C THR A 100 -3.09 -7.20 11.88
N TRP A 101 -2.78 -7.97 12.92
CA TRP A 101 -3.67 -8.35 14.02
C TRP A 101 -3.77 -7.24 15.08
N SER A 102 -4.77 -7.32 15.97
CA SER A 102 -4.99 -6.31 17.03
C SER A 102 -3.80 -6.14 17.96
N ASN A 103 -3.11 -7.23 18.31
CA ASN A 103 -1.94 -7.21 19.20
C ASN A 103 -0.62 -6.81 18.51
N ARG A 104 -0.66 -6.37 17.24
CA ARG A 104 0.53 -6.00 16.46
C ARG A 104 0.55 -4.52 16.03
N LEU A 105 -0.40 -3.70 16.51
CA LEU A 105 -0.48 -2.28 16.16
C LEU A 105 0.84 -1.54 16.38
N GLU A 106 1.47 -1.70 17.55
CA GLU A 106 2.73 -1.00 17.86
C GLU A 106 3.88 -1.36 16.91
N ARG A 107 3.95 -2.62 16.47
CA ARG A 107 4.94 -3.02 15.46
C ARG A 107 4.65 -2.39 14.11
N LEU A 108 3.39 -2.30 13.72
CA LEU A 108 3.00 -1.66 12.47
C LEU A 108 3.23 -0.14 12.51
N ARG A 109 3.00 0.51 13.66
CA ARG A 109 3.36 1.92 13.88
C ARG A 109 4.87 2.13 13.77
N HIS A 110 5.66 1.27 14.39
CA HIS A 110 7.12 1.32 14.27
C HIS A 110 7.56 1.22 12.80
N GLU A 111 6.95 0.30 12.03
CA GLU A 111 7.22 0.19 10.59
C GLU A 111 6.84 1.48 9.84
N CYS A 112 5.68 2.09 10.10
CA CYS A 112 5.34 3.40 9.55
C CYS A 112 6.42 4.46 9.85
N CYS A 113 6.91 4.53 11.10
CA CYS A 113 7.97 5.46 11.48
C CYS A 113 9.29 5.19 10.73
N VAL A 114 9.61 3.93 10.44
CA VAL A 114 10.76 3.60 9.57
C VAL A 114 10.54 4.15 8.16
N TYR A 115 9.35 3.95 7.57
CA TYR A 115 9.03 4.54 6.28
C TYR A 115 9.11 6.07 6.28
N GLU A 116 8.65 6.74 7.33
CA GLU A 116 8.76 8.19 7.49
C GLU A 116 10.23 8.66 7.45
N ARG A 117 11.14 7.95 8.13
CA ARG A 117 12.59 8.25 8.08
C ARG A 117 13.20 8.01 6.69
N LEU A 118 12.56 7.17 5.87
CA LEU A 118 12.98 6.86 4.50
C LEU A 118 12.23 7.69 3.44
N GLU A 119 11.64 8.84 3.80
CA GLU A 119 10.81 9.65 2.91
C GLU A 119 11.48 9.99 1.56
N SER A 120 12.80 10.23 1.57
CA SER A 120 13.57 10.54 0.35
C SER A 120 13.74 9.36 -0.60
N LEU A 121 13.60 8.13 -0.11
CA LEU A 121 13.74 6.88 -0.88
C LEU A 121 12.39 6.31 -1.34
N GLN A 122 11.28 6.83 -0.81
CA GLN A 122 9.94 6.37 -1.15
C GLN A 122 9.58 6.68 -2.60
N GLY A 123 9.06 5.66 -3.29
CA GLY A 123 8.71 5.73 -4.70
C GLY A 123 9.85 5.40 -5.65
N TRP A 124 11.06 5.18 -5.12
CA TRP A 124 12.23 4.79 -5.88
C TRP A 124 12.75 3.41 -5.46
N VAL A 125 13.24 3.29 -4.23
CA VAL A 125 13.84 2.04 -3.70
C VAL A 125 12.91 1.35 -2.71
N VAL A 126 12.11 2.13 -1.97
CA VAL A 126 11.10 1.59 -1.05
C VAL A 126 9.70 2.02 -1.47
N PRO A 127 8.66 1.23 -1.17
CA PRO A 127 7.28 1.62 -1.41
C PRO A 127 6.92 2.95 -0.75
N VAL A 128 6.00 3.68 -1.38
CA VAL A 128 5.39 4.88 -0.83
C VAL A 128 4.44 4.45 0.28
N GLN A 129 4.69 4.84 1.52
CA GLN A 129 3.77 4.65 2.63
C GLN A 129 2.72 5.77 2.61
N LEU A 130 1.44 5.41 2.57
CA LEU A 130 0.32 6.33 2.35
C LEU A 130 -0.47 6.64 3.62
N GLY A 131 -0.46 5.74 4.59
CA GLY A 131 -1.19 5.92 5.84
C GLY A 131 -1.37 4.62 6.62
N LEU A 132 -1.99 4.74 7.78
CA LEU A 132 -2.41 3.63 8.62
C LEU A 132 -3.93 3.74 8.81
N VAL A 133 -4.66 2.65 8.57
CA VAL A 133 -6.12 2.59 8.71
C VAL A 133 -6.55 1.45 9.63
N HIS A 134 -7.75 1.60 10.20
CA HIS A 134 -8.41 0.60 11.02
C HIS A 134 -9.62 0.03 10.29
N LEU A 135 -9.76 -1.30 10.26
CA LEU A 135 -10.74 -2.01 9.44
C LEU A 135 -12.07 -2.29 10.17
N GLY A 136 -12.33 -1.64 11.31
CA GLY A 136 -13.57 -1.80 12.07
C GLY A 136 -13.77 -3.23 12.53
N ARG A 137 -14.60 -3.99 11.79
CA ARG A 137 -14.78 -5.43 12.01
C ARG A 137 -13.53 -6.23 11.61
N GLY A 138 -12.69 -5.74 10.71
CA GLY A 138 -11.51 -6.46 10.25
C GLY A 138 -11.81 -7.56 9.22
N TYR A 139 -10.78 -7.91 8.46
CA TYR A 139 -10.81 -8.92 7.41
C TYR A 139 -10.50 -10.30 7.99
N VAL A 140 -11.41 -11.26 7.85
CA VAL A 140 -11.19 -12.64 8.33
C VAL A 140 -10.38 -13.41 7.28
N LEU A 141 -9.20 -13.87 7.69
CA LEU A 141 -8.32 -14.70 6.86
C LEU A 141 -8.58 -16.19 7.10
N PRO A 142 -8.16 -17.08 6.19
CA PRO A 142 -8.15 -18.52 6.42
C PRO A 142 -7.46 -18.86 7.77
N GLY A 143 -8.15 -19.64 8.59
CA GLY A 143 -7.73 -19.93 9.98
C GLY A 143 -8.37 -19.03 11.05
N GLY A 144 -9.27 -18.10 10.67
CA GLY A 144 -10.11 -17.34 11.61
C GLY A 144 -9.46 -16.09 12.21
N THR A 145 -8.18 -15.84 11.91
CA THR A 145 -7.48 -14.63 12.34
C THR A 145 -7.97 -13.40 11.57
N ARG A 146 -8.07 -12.24 12.26
CA ARG A 146 -8.64 -11.01 11.69
C ARG A 146 -7.60 -9.91 11.54
N ALA A 147 -7.36 -9.46 10.31
CA ALA A 147 -6.59 -8.25 10.07
C ALA A 147 -7.45 -7.03 10.40
N VAL A 148 -7.04 -6.23 11.39
CA VAL A 148 -7.81 -5.09 11.93
C VAL A 148 -7.10 -3.76 11.75
N HIS A 149 -5.78 -3.77 11.57
CA HIS A 149 -4.99 -2.58 11.22
C HIS A 149 -4.28 -2.83 9.90
N MET A 150 -4.15 -1.79 9.08
CA MET A 150 -3.52 -1.91 7.77
C MET A 150 -2.69 -0.68 7.44
N MET A 151 -1.41 -0.90 7.10
CA MET A 151 -0.55 0.14 6.54
C MET A 151 -0.74 0.15 5.02
N LEU A 152 -1.15 1.29 4.48
CA LEU A 152 -1.38 1.48 3.05
C LEU A 152 -0.07 1.89 2.37
N MET A 153 0.19 1.30 1.21
CA MET A 153 1.47 1.47 0.52
C MET A 153 1.34 1.27 -1.00
N SER A 154 2.25 1.87 -1.77
CA SER A 154 2.35 1.60 -3.21
C SER A 154 2.77 0.15 -3.49
N TRP A 155 2.52 -0.29 -4.73
CA TRP A 155 3.09 -1.54 -5.21
C TRP A 155 4.58 -1.36 -5.51
N GLY A 156 5.42 -2.23 -4.95
CA GLY A 156 6.87 -2.22 -5.10
C GLY A 156 7.42 -3.20 -6.15
N GLY A 157 6.57 -3.85 -6.94
CA GLY A 157 7.00 -4.88 -7.90
C GLY A 157 7.05 -6.30 -7.32
N GLU A 158 7.31 -7.27 -8.20
CA GLU A 158 7.68 -8.65 -7.88
C GLU A 158 9.03 -8.94 -8.55
N GLU A 159 10.12 -8.99 -7.76
CA GLU A 159 11.30 -9.88 -7.89
C GLU A 159 12.51 -9.31 -7.12
N ALA A 160 13.03 -10.07 -6.16
CA ALA A 160 14.44 -10.02 -5.75
C ALA A 160 15.16 -11.33 -6.15
N ALA A 161 14.58 -12.10 -7.08
CA ALA A 161 15.12 -13.39 -7.53
C ALA A 161 15.81 -13.30 -8.90
N LYS A 162 15.87 -12.12 -9.53
CA LYS A 162 16.49 -11.90 -10.84
C LYS A 162 17.20 -10.57 -11.01
N ALA A 163 17.40 -9.83 -9.92
CA ALA A 163 18.41 -8.80 -9.96
C ALA A 163 19.73 -9.48 -9.65
N ASP A 164 20.60 -9.63 -10.64
CA ASP A 164 22.05 -9.71 -10.43
C ASP A 164 22.49 -8.38 -9.80
N MET A 165 22.06 -8.14 -8.56
CA MET A 165 22.48 -7.04 -7.71
C MET A 165 23.70 -7.55 -6.95
N ASP A 166 24.80 -6.84 -7.12
CA ASP A 166 26.12 -7.23 -6.64
C ASP A 166 26.06 -7.55 -5.13
N ALA A 167 26.57 -8.71 -4.73
CA ALA A 167 26.48 -9.22 -3.36
C ALA A 167 27.17 -8.30 -2.34
N ALA A 168 28.00 -7.36 -2.82
CA ALA A 168 28.61 -6.30 -2.03
C ALA A 168 27.58 -5.29 -1.50
N ASP A 169 26.62 -4.87 -2.33
CA ASP A 169 25.62 -3.85 -1.97
C ASP A 169 24.65 -4.39 -0.90
N LEU A 170 24.30 -5.68 -0.97
CA LEU A 170 23.47 -6.35 0.02
C LEU A 170 24.17 -6.45 1.38
N ARG A 171 25.49 -6.68 1.41
CA ARG A 171 26.27 -6.73 2.66
C ARG A 171 26.38 -5.35 3.29
N GLU A 172 26.60 -4.31 2.48
CA GLU A 172 26.69 -2.95 3.00
C GLU A 172 25.34 -2.47 3.56
N GLN A 173 24.24 -2.77 2.88
CA GLN A 173 22.89 -2.48 3.40
C GLN A 173 22.55 -3.29 4.66
N TRP A 174 22.99 -4.56 4.73
CA TRP A 174 22.84 -5.38 5.94
C TRP A 174 23.62 -4.80 7.13
N HIS A 175 24.88 -4.40 6.93
CA HIS A 175 25.68 -3.78 7.97
C HIS A 175 25.09 -2.46 8.45
N ARG A 176 24.55 -1.64 7.54
CA ARG A 176 23.86 -0.40 7.89
C ARG A 176 22.57 -0.63 8.67
N SER A 177 21.81 -1.68 8.36
CA SER A 177 20.59 -2.01 9.10
C SER A 177 20.87 -2.67 10.45
N SER A 178 21.96 -3.44 10.57
CA SER A 178 22.35 -4.11 11.82
C SER A 178 23.00 -3.15 12.82
N ALA A 179 23.56 -2.03 12.38
CA ALA A 179 24.17 -1.03 13.25
C ALA A 179 23.14 -0.03 13.84
N ALA A 180 21.87 -0.13 13.45
CA ALA A 180 20.78 0.75 13.88
C ALA A 180 19.85 0.11 14.94
N VAL A 181 20.26 -0.99 15.57
CA VAL A 181 19.57 -1.67 16.68
C VAL A 181 20.26 -1.36 17.99
#